data_AF-A0AA35TC18-F1
#
_entry.id   AF-A0AA35TC18-F1
#
_cell.length_a   1.000
_cell.length_b   1.000
_cell.length_c   1.000
_cell.angle_alpha   90.00
_cell.angle_beta   90.00
_cell.angle_gamma   90.00
#
_symmetry.space_group_name_H-M   'P 1'
#
loop_
_entity.id
_entity.type
_entity.pdbx_description
1 polymer ?
#
loop_
_entity_poly.entity_id
_entity_poly.type
_entity_poly.pdbx_seq_one_letter_code
_entity_poly.pdbx_strand_id
1 'polypeptide(L)'
;MDADVIRVLLNRSDFIPLDTRTDDEHYGRVARAERAGAIPGSIHIEWLNNLDEAGAFKPADELREMYEAVGITPDKQVMCY
;
A
#
# COMPACT_ATOMS: atom_id res chain seq x y z
N MET A 1 -5.97 2.96 13.94
CA MET A 1 -4.60 2.67 14.41
C MET A 1 -3.88 4.01 14.54
N ASP A 2 -3.14 4.24 15.62
CA ASP A 2 -2.50 5.53 15.90
C ASP A 2 -1.15 5.66 15.16
N ALA A 3 -0.72 6.90 14.87
CA ALA A 3 0.58 7.20 14.26
C ALA A 3 1.74 6.65 15.10
N ASP A 4 1.60 6.65 16.42
CA ASP A 4 2.61 6.08 17.33
C ASP A 4 2.77 4.57 17.15
N VAL A 5 1.66 3.85 16.88
CA VAL A 5 1.71 2.42 16.59
C VAL A 5 2.46 2.14 15.30
N ILE A 6 2.20 2.92 14.24
CA ILE A 6 2.88 2.77 12.95
C ILE A 6 4.39 2.98 13.15
N ARG A 7 4.78 4.00 13.91
CA ARG A 7 6.19 4.31 14.16
C ARG A 7 6.95 3.15 14.81
N VAL A 8 6.31 2.42 15.72
CA VAL A 8 6.88 1.21 16.34
C VAL A 8 7.00 0.08 15.32
N LEU A 9 5.98 -0.09 14.47
CA LEU A 9 5.92 -1.18 13.51
C LEU A 9 6.90 -1.01 12.33
N LEU A 10 7.25 0.21 11.94
CA LEU A 10 8.15 0.48 10.80
C LEU A 10 9.54 -0.18 10.90
N ASN A 11 9.98 -0.55 12.10
CA ASN A 11 11.27 -1.23 12.29
C ASN A 11 11.17 -2.76 12.21
N ARG A 12 9.96 -3.32 12.02
CA ARG A 12 9.75 -4.76 11.92
C ARG A 12 9.84 -5.21 10.47
N SER A 13 10.57 -6.30 10.23
CA SER A 13 10.74 -6.90 8.90
C SER A 13 9.48 -7.60 8.37
N ASP A 14 8.49 -7.85 9.22
CA ASP A 14 7.21 -8.48 8.87
C ASP A 14 6.08 -7.48 8.73
N PHE A 15 6.34 -6.17 8.83
CA PHE A 15 5.34 -5.12 8.68
C PHE A 15 5.43 -4.45 7.31
N ILE A 16 4.28 -4.30 6.65
CA ILE A 16 4.16 -3.62 5.36
C ILE A 16 3.13 -2.50 5.47
N PRO A 17 3.55 -1.23 5.39
CA PRO A 17 2.63 -0.14 5.07
C PRO A 17 2.28 -0.22 3.57
N LEU A 18 1.00 -0.34 3.26
CA LEU A 18 0.48 -0.38 1.89
C LEU A 18 -0.18 0.96 1.55
N ASP A 19 0.43 1.69 0.63
CA ASP A 19 -0.07 2.97 0.11
C ASP A 19 -1.01 2.74 -1.07
N THR A 20 -2.28 3.14 -0.92
CA THR A 20 -3.33 2.90 -1.92
C THR A 20 -3.73 4.13 -2.73
N ARG A 21 -3.04 5.25 -2.52
CA ARG A 21 -3.30 6.55 -3.15
C ARG A 21 -2.87 6.57 -4.61
N THR A 22 -2.94 7.71 -5.28
CA THR A 22 -2.43 7.84 -6.66
C THR A 22 -0.89 7.85 -6.71
N ASP A 23 -0.32 7.49 -7.86
CA ASP A 23 1.11 7.65 -8.16
C ASP A 23 1.64 9.05 -7.80
N ASP A 24 0.89 10.10 -8.18
CA ASP A 24 1.31 11.48 -7.99
C ASP A 24 1.38 11.87 -6.50
N GLU A 25 0.52 11.30 -5.67
CA GLU A 25 0.58 11.48 -4.22
C GLU A 25 1.71 10.67 -3.59
N HIS A 26 1.85 9.39 -3.96
CA HIS A 26 2.85 8.49 -3.41
C HIS A 26 4.28 8.97 -3.71
N TYR A 27 4.55 9.34 -4.97
CA TYR A 27 5.86 9.87 -5.38
C TYR A 27 6.06 11.35 -5.08
N GLY A 28 5.10 11.99 -4.40
CA GLY A 28 5.19 13.38 -3.95
C GLY A 28 5.20 14.41 -5.09
N ARG A 29 4.66 14.06 -6.26
CA ARG A 29 4.46 14.98 -7.39
C ARG A 29 3.32 15.97 -7.13
N VAL A 30 2.37 15.59 -6.27
CA VAL A 30 1.32 16.46 -5.74
C VAL A 30 1.35 16.45 -4.21
N ALA A 31 1.42 17.64 -3.60
CA ALA A 31 1.29 17.80 -2.16
C ALA A 31 -0.18 17.94 -1.75
N ARG A 32 -0.67 17.00 -0.93
CA ARG A 32 -2.02 17.05 -0.31
C ARG A 32 -1.98 17.31 1.20
N ALA A 33 -0.77 17.48 1.75
CA ALA A 33 -0.49 17.81 3.14
C ALA A 33 0.76 18.70 3.22
N GLU A 34 1.20 19.04 4.43
CA GLU A 34 2.43 19.83 4.66
C GLU A 34 3.68 19.17 4.03
N ARG A 35 3.71 17.83 3.98
CA ARG A 35 4.76 17.04 3.33
C ARG A 35 4.18 16.16 2.25
N ALA A 36 4.77 16.22 1.06
CA ALA A 36 4.45 15.33 -0.06
C ALA A 36 5.19 13.99 0.08
N GLY A 37 4.69 12.95 -0.59
CA GLY A 37 5.29 11.62 -0.61
C GLY A 37 4.52 10.61 0.25
N ALA A 38 5.24 9.60 0.72
CA ALA A 38 4.68 8.44 1.40
C ALA A 38 5.45 8.07 2.68
N ILE A 39 4.87 7.16 3.46
CA ILE A 39 5.54 6.59 4.63
C ILE A 39 6.79 5.83 4.14
N PRO A 40 7.98 6.05 4.72
CA PRO A 40 9.19 5.35 4.30
C PRO A 40 9.02 3.82 4.36
N GLY A 41 9.43 3.14 3.29
CA GLY A 41 9.33 1.68 3.19
C GLY A 41 7.94 1.16 2.83
N SER A 42 6.97 2.02 2.51
CA SER A 42 5.68 1.56 2.01
C SER A 42 5.78 0.91 0.64
N ILE A 43 4.92 -0.08 0.41
CA ILE A 43 4.64 -0.64 -0.90
C ILE A 43 3.47 0.14 -1.50
N HIS A 44 3.55 0.46 -2.79
CA HIS A 44 2.49 1.18 -3.47
C HIS A 44 1.72 0.27 -4.42
N ILE A 45 0.40 0.17 -4.21
CA ILE A 45 -0.56 -0.41 -5.14
C ILE A 45 -1.77 0.51 -5.12
N GLU A 46 -2.00 1.29 -6.18
CA GLU A 46 -3.18 2.14 -6.27
C GLU A 46 -4.45 1.27 -6.21
N TRP A 47 -5.47 1.75 -5.49
CA TRP A 47 -6.71 0.97 -5.30
C TRP A 47 -7.35 0.56 -6.64
N LEU A 48 -7.24 1.38 -7.69
CA LEU A 48 -7.71 1.07 -9.04
C LEU A 48 -7.07 -0.18 -9.62
N ASN A 49 -5.85 -0.54 -9.23
CA ASN A 49 -5.21 -1.78 -9.69
C ASN A 49 -5.94 -3.05 -9.21
N ASN A 50 -6.84 -2.94 -8.23
CA ASN A 50 -7.67 -4.07 -7.78
C ASN A 50 -8.90 -4.31 -8.66
N LEU A 51 -9.20 -3.40 -9.59
CA LEU A 51 -10.39 -3.45 -10.41
C LEU A 51 -10.07 -3.88 -11.85
N ASP A 52 -11.02 -4.53 -12.49
CA ASP A 52 -11.03 -4.80 -13.92
C ASP A 52 -11.54 -3.58 -14.72
N GLU A 53 -11.57 -3.71 -16.05
CA GLU A 53 -12.03 -2.65 -16.95
C GLU A 53 -13.52 -2.29 -16.77
N ALA A 54 -14.32 -3.21 -16.20
CA ALA A 54 -15.73 -2.99 -15.88
C ALA A 54 -15.92 -2.36 -14.48
N GLY A 55 -14.84 -2.17 -13.72
CA GLY A 55 -14.86 -1.65 -12.37
C GLY A 55 -15.23 -2.68 -11.30
N ALA A 56 -15.30 -3.97 -11.65
CA ALA A 56 -15.46 -5.05 -10.67
C ALA A 56 -14.09 -5.43 -10.08
N PHE A 57 -14.08 -6.04 -8.88
CA PHE A 57 -12.84 -6.58 -8.34
C PHE A 57 -12.30 -7.70 -9.25
N LYS A 58 -10.98 -7.69 -9.45
CA LYS A 58 -10.31 -8.79 -10.13
C LYS A 58 -10.51 -10.13 -9.39
N PRO A 59 -10.40 -11.26 -10.09
CA PRO A 59 -10.39 -12.58 -9.48
C PRO A 59 -9.40 -12.71 -8.31
N ALA A 60 -9.74 -13.52 -7.31
CA ALA A 60 -8.96 -13.62 -6.08
C ALA A 60 -7.55 -14.20 -6.27
N ASP A 61 -7.36 -15.03 -7.29
CA ASP A 61 -6.06 -15.54 -7.74
C ASP A 61 -5.21 -14.43 -8.37
N GLU A 62 -5.77 -13.65 -9.29
CA GLU A 62 -5.06 -12.49 -9.88
C GLU A 62 -4.66 -11.46 -8.81
N LEU A 63 -5.56 -11.16 -7.87
CA LEU A 63 -5.25 -10.28 -6.75
C LEU A 63 -4.12 -10.88 -5.90
N ARG A 64 -4.18 -12.17 -5.57
CA ARG A 64 -3.14 -12.84 -4.80
C ARG A 64 -1.79 -12.74 -5.50
N GLU A 65 -1.72 -13.05 -6.79
CA GLU A 65 -0.48 -12.95 -7.58
C GLU A 65 0.08 -11.52 -7.58
N MET A 66 -0.77 -10.51 -7.77
CA MET A 66 -0.38 -9.10 -7.75
C MET A 66 0.26 -8.68 -6.42
N TYR A 67 -0.36 -9.06 -5.30
CA TYR A 67 0.15 -8.73 -3.97
C TYR A 67 1.42 -9.53 -3.62
N GLU A 68 1.46 -10.82 -3.93
CA GLU A 68 2.63 -11.67 -3.66
C GLU A 68 3.86 -11.22 -4.48
N ALA A 69 3.65 -10.71 -5.70
CA ALA A 69 4.73 -10.20 -6.56
C ALA A 69 5.51 -9.02 -5.95
N VAL A 70 4.90 -8.28 -5.02
CA VAL A 70 5.56 -7.18 -4.29
C VAL A 70 5.95 -7.57 -2.86
N GLY A 71 5.81 -8.84 -2.47
CA GLY A 71 6.17 -9.34 -1.15
C GLY A 71 5.07 -9.19 -0.09
N ILE A 72 3.84 -8.88 -0.49
CA ILE A 72 2.68 -8.94 0.38
C ILE A 72 2.19 -10.40 0.43
N THR A 73 2.65 -11.10 1.46
CA THR A 73 2.37 -12.52 1.69
C THR A 73 1.60 -12.73 2.99
N PRO A 74 0.90 -13.87 3.19
CA PRO A 74 0.09 -14.11 4.39
C PRO A 74 0.84 -14.08 5.73
N ASP A 75 2.16 -14.21 5.74
CA ASP A 75 3.01 -14.08 6.93
C ASP A 75 3.31 -12.62 7.33
N LYS A 76 2.93 -11.64 6.51
CA LYS A 76 3.16 -10.21 6.77
C LYS A 76 1.98 -9.57 7.48
N GLN A 77 2.28 -8.68 8.41
CA GLN A 77 1.33 -7.72 8.95
C GLN A 77 1.21 -6.54 7.98
N VAL A 78 0.10 -6.46 7.24
CA VAL A 78 -0.15 -5.39 6.27
C VAL A 78 -1.06 -4.33 6.89
N MET A 79 -0.78 -3.06 6.63
CA MET A 79 -1.66 -1.95 6.98
C MET A 79 -1.84 -1.01 5.79
N CYS A 80 -3.07 -0.88 5.31
CA CYS A 80 -3.42 0.08 4.28
C CYS A 80 -3.61 1.47 4.87
N TYR A 81 -3.21 2.49 4.11
CA TYR A 81 -3.48 3.90 4.42
C TYR A 81 -3.74 4.73 3.16
#